data_AF-A0A381KM40-F1
#
_entry.id   AF-A0A381KM40-F1
#
_cell.length_a   1.000
_cell.length_b   1.000
_cell.length_c   1.000
_cell.angle_alpha   90.00
_cell.angle_beta   90.00
_cell.angle_gamma   90.00
#
_symmetry.space_group_name_H-M   'P 1'
#
loop_
_entity.id
_entity.type
_entity.pdbx_description
1 polymer ?
#
loop_
_entity_poly.entity_id
_entity_poly.type
_entity_poly.pdbx_seq_one_letter_code
_entity_poly.pdbx_strand_id
1 'polypeptide(L)' 'MLWEVLRIELLQKKEKNEITDIINDGMKSGAFGISTGLAYIPSKYADIDELVDIARQIKEYEWYIYISY' A
#
# COMPACT_ATOMS: atom_id res chain seq x y z
N MET A 1 -1.50 28.37 0.36
CA MET A 1 -2.73 27.56 0.13
C MET A 1 -2.60 26.62 -1.07
N LEU A 2 -2.60 27.08 -2.34
CA LEU A 2 -2.45 26.20 -3.52
C LEU A 2 -1.17 25.36 -3.53
N TRP A 3 -0.04 25.96 -3.15
CA TRP A 3 1.25 25.27 -3.05
C TRP A 3 1.30 24.18 -1.97
N GLU A 4 0.52 24.32 -0.89
CA GLU A 4 0.46 23.31 0.16
C GLU A 4 -0.37 22.11 -0.29
N VAL A 5 -1.50 22.35 -0.97
CA VAL A 5 -2.33 21.28 -1.54
C VAL A 5 -1.53 20.46 -2.55
N LEU A 6 -0.85 21.12 -3.50
CA LEU A 6 -0.03 20.44 -4.51
C LEU A 6 1.10 19.63 -3.86
N ARG A 7 1.71 20.15 -2.79
CA ARG A 7 2.76 19.45 -2.04
C ARG A 7 2.22 18.17 -1.40
N ILE A 8 1.03 18.21 -0.80
CA ILE A 8 0.41 17.05 -0.15
C ILE A 8 0.10 15.96 -1.19
N GLU A 9 -0.48 16.32 -2.34
CA GLU A 9 -0.76 15.37 -3.42
C GLU A 9 0.52 14.69 -3.95
N LEU A 10 1.60 15.46 -4.11
CA LEU A 10 2.89 14.91 -4.53
C LEU A 10 3.49 13.94 -3.49
N LEU A 11 3.31 14.23 -2.20
CA LEU A 11 3.78 13.36 -1.12
C LEU A 11 3.00 12.04 -1.10
N GLN A 12 1.68 12.08 -1.18
CA GLN A 12 0.84 10.88 -1.24
C GLN A 12 1.18 10.02 -2.46
N LYS A 13 1.40 10.65 -3.61
CA LYS A 13 1.82 9.93 -4.82
C LYS A 13 3.19 9.26 -4.64
N LYS A 14 4.13 9.93 -3.97
CA LYS A 14 5.47 9.38 -3.68
C LYS A 14 5.37 8.17 -2.76
N GLU A 15 4.60 8.28 -1.67
CA GLU A 15 4.37 7.19 -0.72
C GLU A 15 3.75 5.97 -1.40
N LYS A 16 2.71 6.17 -2.23
CA LYS A 16 2.10 5.09 -3.00
C LYS A 16 3.09 4.37 -3.92
N ASN A 17 3.96 5.13 -4.60
CA ASN A 17 5.01 4.53 -5.44
C ASN A 17 6.01 3.72 -4.61
N GLU A 18 6.44 4.23 -3.45
CA GLU A 18 7.37 3.52 -2.56
C GLU A 18 6.76 2.20 -2.04
N ILE A 19 5.49 2.23 -1.61
CA ILE A 19 4.76 1.02 -1.21
C ILE A 19 4.71 0.01 -2.36
N THR A 20 4.42 0.48 -3.58
CA THR A 20 4.36 -0.36 -4.79
C THR A 20 5.69 -1.03 -5.07
N ASP A 21 6.80 -0.29 -4.98
CA ASP A 21 8.14 -0.81 -5.23
C ASP A 21 8.53 -1.88 -4.18
N ILE A 22 8.25 -1.63 -2.90
CA ILE A 22 8.48 -2.58 -1.82
C ILE A 22 7.71 -3.87 -2.04
N ILE A 23 6.43 -3.74 -2.41
CA ILE A 23 5.58 -4.89 -2.73
C ILE A 23 6.22 -5.68 -3.87
N ASN A 24 6.49 -5.02 -5.00
CA ASN A 24 7.08 -5.62 -6.20
C ASN A 24 8.39 -6.36 -5.91
N ASP A 25 9.26 -5.78 -5.10
CA ASP A 25 10.54 -6.39 -4.73
C ASP A 25 10.36 -7.57 -3.80
N GLY A 26 9.40 -7.50 -2.86
CA GLY A 26 8.93 -8.66 -2.10
C GLY A 26 8.45 -9.79 -3.00
N MET A 27 7.70 -9.47 -4.08
CA MET A 27 7.24 -10.47 -5.06
C MET A 27 8.37 -11.15 -5.78
N LYS A 28 9.29 -10.35 -6.34
CA LYS A 28 10.45 -10.88 -7.07
C LYS A 28 11.32 -11.75 -6.17
N SER A 29 11.31 -11.48 -4.87
CA SER A 29 12.04 -12.24 -3.86
C SER A 29 11.33 -13.53 -3.42
N GLY A 30 10.12 -13.81 -3.91
CA GLY A 30 9.38 -15.04 -3.63
C GLY A 30 8.44 -14.98 -2.42
N ALA A 31 8.01 -13.79 -2.00
CA ALA A 31 6.96 -13.68 -0.99
C ALA A 31 5.64 -14.31 -1.48
N PHE A 32 4.85 -14.84 -0.55
CA PHE A 32 3.57 -15.53 -0.85
C PHE A 32 2.36 -14.59 -0.79
N GLY A 33 2.52 -13.39 -0.23
CA GLY A 33 1.42 -12.49 0.07
C GLY A 33 1.83 -11.31 0.94
N ILE A 34 0.85 -10.48 1.31
CA ILE A 34 1.01 -9.30 2.16
C ILE A 34 0.07 -9.44 3.37
N SER A 35 0.51 -8.98 4.54
CA SER A 35 -0.35 -8.85 5.72
C SER A 35 -0.52 -7.39 6.14
N THR A 36 -1.74 -6.99 6.50
CA THR A 36 -2.05 -5.65 7.04
C THR A 36 -2.59 -5.76 8.46
N GLY A 37 -2.04 -4.98 9.39
CA GLY A 37 -2.47 -4.96 10.80
C GLY A 37 -3.35 -3.76 11.12
N LEU A 38 -4.60 -3.75 10.67
CA LEU A 38 -5.54 -2.62 10.83
C LEU A 38 -5.87 -2.29 12.29
N ALA A 39 -5.62 -3.22 13.21
CA ALA A 39 -5.69 -2.99 14.65
C ALA A 39 -4.68 -1.95 15.15
N TYR A 40 -3.52 -1.87 14.49
CA TYR A 40 -2.32 -1.24 15.01
C TYR A 40 -1.92 -0.02 14.18
N ILE A 41 -1.35 0.98 14.86
CA ILE A 41 -0.70 2.11 14.19
C ILE A 41 0.60 1.57 13.52
N PRO A 42 0.92 1.97 12.28
CA PRO A 42 0.26 3.02 11.49
C PRO A 42 -0.93 2.56 10.64
N SER A 43 -1.08 1.27 10.35
CA SER A 43 -2.10 0.73 9.44
C SER A 43 -3.55 0.99 9.84
N LYS A 44 -3.81 1.36 11.11
CA LYS A 44 -5.11 1.87 11.56
C LYS A 44 -5.59 3.11 10.80
N TYR A 45 -4.67 3.91 10.25
CA TYR A 45 -5.00 5.11 9.48
C TYR A 45 -5.14 4.84 7.98
N ALA A 46 -4.87 3.61 7.52
CA ALA A 46 -5.04 3.24 6.13
C ALA A 46 -6.52 3.33 5.76
N ASP A 47 -6.81 4.03 4.66
CA ASP A 47 -8.16 4.07 4.13
C ASP A 47 -8.43 2.85 3.24
N ILE A 48 -9.71 2.64 2.92
CA ILE A 48 -10.12 1.50 2.10
C ILE A 48 -9.54 1.60 0.69
N ASP A 49 -9.36 2.81 0.15
CA ASP A 49 -8.87 3.02 -1.20
C ASP A 49 -7.38 2.61 -1.32
N GLU A 50 -6.57 2.89 -0.30
CA GLU A 50 -5.19 2.44 -0.17
C GLU A 50 -5.11 0.91 -0.19
N LEU A 51 -5.93 0.24 0.61
CA LEU A 51 -5.97 -1.23 0.67
C LEU A 51 -6.42 -1.84 -0.66
N VAL A 52 -7.43 -1.25 -1.31
CA VAL A 52 -7.90 -1.68 -2.62
C VAL A 52 -6.84 -1.47 -3.69
N ASP A 53 -6.09 -0.36 -3.64
CA ASP A 53 -5.01 -0.08 -4.58
C ASP A 53 -3.85 -1.07 -4.44
N ILE A 54 -3.45 -1.38 -3.21
CA ILE A 54 -2.48 -2.45 -2.92
C ILE A 54 -3.00 -3.79 -3.48
N ALA A 55 -4.27 -4.11 -3.23
CA ALA A 55 -4.87 -5.36 -3.70
C ALA A 55 -4.93 -5.48 -5.24
N ARG A 56 -5.18 -4.36 -5.92
CA ARG A 56 -5.16 -4.30 -7.39
C ARG A 56 -3.77 -4.56 -7.95
N GLN A 57 -2.73 -4.03 -7.32
CA GLN A 57 -1.35 -4.19 -7.79
C GLN A 57 -0.87 -5.63 -7.73
N ILE A 58 -1.22 -6.35 -6.67
CA ILE A 58 -0.81 -7.74 -6.52
C ILE A 58 -1.66 -8.73 -7.31
N LYS A 59 -2.75 -8.27 -7.97
CA LYS A 59 -3.67 -9.13 -8.75
C LYS A 59 -2.96 -9.87 -9.90
N GLU A 60 -1.88 -9.30 -10.42
CA GLU A 60 -1.07 -9.96 -11.46
C GLU A 60 -0.34 -11.21 -10.94
N TYR A 61 -0.34 -11.43 -9.62
CA TYR A 61 0.29 -12.53 -8.95
C TYR A 61 -0.77 -13.38 -8.20
N GLU A 62 -0.64 -14.71 -8.17
CA GLU A 62 -1.59 -15.63 -7.48
C GLU A 62 -1.46 -15.55 -5.95
N TRP A 63 -1.77 -14.39 -5.37
CA TRP A 63 -1.32 -13.99 -4.05
C TRP A 63 -2.45 -13.79 -3.04
N TYR A 64 -2.09 -13.81 -1.76
CA TYR A 64 -3.02 -13.65 -0.64
C TYR A 64 -2.78 -12.34 0.13
N ILE A 65 -3.87 -11.66 0.49
CA ILE A 65 -3.85 -10.56 1.46
C ILE A 65 -4.44 -11.05 2.76
N TYR A 66 -3.66 -10.96 3.83
CA TYR A 66 -4.12 -11.25 5.18
C TYR A 66 -4.42 -9.96 5.92
N ILE A 67 -5.65 -9.82 6.40
CA ILE A 67 -6.08 -8.63 7.16
C ILE A 67 -6.28 -9.05 8.62
N SER A 68 -5.51 -8.46 9.54
CA SER A 68 -5.73 -8.61 10.97
C SER A 68 -6.34 -7.36 11.59
N TYR A 69 -7.31 -7.59 12.46
CA TYR A 69 -8.02 -6.61 13.29
C TYR A 69 -7.56 -6.67 14.74
#